data_AF-A0A1Y0I2F3-F1
#
_entry.id   AF-A0A1Y0I2F3-F1
#
_cell.length_a   1.000
_cell.length_b   1.000
_cell.length_c   1.000
_cell.angle_alpha   90.00
_cell.angle_beta   90.00
_cell.angle_gamma   90.00
#
_symmetry.space_group_name_H-M   'P 1'
#
loop_
_entity.id
_entity.type
_entity.pdbx_description
1 polymer ?
#
loop_
_entity_poly.entity_id
_entity_poly.type
_entity_poly.pdbx_seq_one_letter_code
_entity_poly.pdbx_strand_id
1 'polypeptide(L)'
;MKMRKSLIGNSVLVLALMVALSSCGIIGVASTATGVGVLHTELEKERFSDRLDDAAQAYLKDHANSPCTNDEDKVMPELLVYIKEQGKRHGVDRAIKRLNAIYEDETYSEDVRASALYHIAVIHFRKEYSNPRLGVHYLVKIHDEFPGEYQCIFEDTPWRREMIKKLHIPEDTLPAAAFQN
;
A
#
# COMPACT_ATOMS: atom_id res chain seq x y z
N MET A 1 73.95 40.80 -8.23
CA MET A 1 74.71 40.65 -6.96
C MET A 1 74.22 41.69 -5.95
N LYS A 2 73.37 41.28 -4.99
CA LYS A 2 73.18 41.91 -3.67
C LYS A 2 72.29 41.01 -2.80
N MET A 3 72.78 40.68 -1.62
CA MET A 3 72.25 39.74 -0.64
C MET A 3 71.23 40.38 0.31
N ARG A 4 70.25 39.55 0.71
CA ARG A 4 69.66 39.30 2.07
C ARG A 4 69.13 40.47 2.93
N LYS A 5 67.91 40.25 3.45
CA LYS A 5 67.48 40.16 4.88
C LYS A 5 65.94 39.96 4.88
N SER A 6 65.39 38.77 5.12
CA SER A 6 65.03 38.12 6.41
C SER A 6 64.18 39.01 7.35
N LEU A 7 62.94 38.57 7.65
CA LEU A 7 62.48 38.14 8.99
C LEU A 7 60.93 38.10 9.06
N ILE A 8 60.42 36.97 9.58
CA ILE A 8 59.29 36.81 10.52
C ILE A 8 57.92 37.34 10.03
N GLY A 9 56.84 36.58 9.93
CA GLY A 9 56.40 35.43 10.72
C GLY A 9 54.94 35.68 11.10
N ASN A 10 54.08 34.68 10.95
CA ASN A 10 53.03 34.32 11.91
C ASN A 10 52.15 33.22 11.32
N SER A 11 52.45 32.02 11.78
CA SER A 11 51.59 30.85 11.86
C SER A 11 50.25 31.19 12.50
N VAL A 12 49.12 30.90 11.85
CA VAL A 12 47.92 30.31 12.47
C VAL A 12 47.10 29.66 11.35
N LEU A 13 47.07 28.33 11.29
CA LEU A 13 45.82 27.64 10.94
C LEU A 13 45.77 26.33 11.72
N VAL A 14 44.89 26.34 12.71
CA VAL A 14 44.67 25.30 13.71
C VAL A 14 44.08 24.07 13.04
N LEU A 15 44.83 22.97 13.11
CA LEU A 15 44.39 21.63 12.74
C LEU A 15 43.51 21.07 13.88
N ALA A 16 42.20 21.22 13.79
CA ALA A 16 41.26 20.60 14.73
C ALA A 16 40.75 19.26 14.15
N LEU A 17 41.56 18.22 14.33
CA LEU A 17 41.20 16.83 14.03
C LEU A 17 40.47 16.27 15.26
N MET A 18 39.12 16.29 15.24
CA MET A 18 38.26 15.66 16.25
C MET A 18 38.11 14.16 15.91
N VAL A 19 38.78 13.30 16.66
CA VAL A 19 38.37 11.90 16.83
C VAL A 19 38.53 11.52 18.31
N ALA A 20 37.40 11.35 18.99
CA ALA A 20 37.31 10.50 20.17
C ALA A 20 35.86 9.99 20.30
N LEU A 21 35.64 8.79 19.79
CA LEU A 21 34.53 7.91 20.15
C LEU A 21 34.69 7.50 21.62
N SER A 22 33.65 7.65 22.44
CA SER A 22 33.27 6.64 23.45
C SER A 22 32.04 7.02 24.29
N SER A 23 31.08 6.09 24.27
CA SER A 23 30.18 5.69 25.36
C SER A 23 28.88 6.48 25.65
N CYS A 24 27.79 5.72 25.48
CA CYS A 24 26.52 5.70 26.22
C CYS A 24 25.82 7.03 26.58
N GLY A 25 24.84 7.37 25.74
CA GLY A 25 23.48 7.54 26.20
C GLY A 25 23.18 8.82 26.97
N ILE A 26 22.89 9.90 26.25
CA ILE A 26 21.76 10.76 26.57
C ILE A 26 21.10 11.15 25.25
N ILE A 27 19.81 10.84 25.14
CA ILE A 27 18.87 11.38 24.17
C ILE A 27 18.90 12.91 24.35
N GLY A 28 19.75 13.56 23.58
CA GLY A 28 19.81 15.01 23.44
C GLY A 28 19.32 15.39 22.05
N VAL A 29 18.09 15.01 21.70
CA VAL A 29 17.45 15.65 20.56
C VAL A 29 17.23 17.11 20.94
N ALA A 30 18.10 17.98 20.41
CA ALA A 30 17.79 19.38 20.27
C ALA A 30 16.47 19.44 19.49
N SER A 31 15.37 19.68 20.20
CA SER A 31 14.05 19.88 19.61
C SER A 31 14.03 21.25 18.93
N THR A 32 14.76 21.36 17.83
CA THR A 32 14.48 22.33 16.79
C THR A 32 13.12 21.94 16.18
N ALA A 33 12.34 22.91 15.69
CA ALA A 33 11.01 22.67 15.11
C ALA A 33 11.00 21.60 13.98
N THR A 34 12.18 21.29 13.41
CA THR A 34 12.37 20.19 12.46
C THR A 34 12.28 18.81 13.12
N GLY A 35 12.70 18.63 14.37
CA GLY A 35 12.70 17.34 15.08
C GLY A 35 11.29 16.82 15.38
N VAL A 36 10.36 17.70 15.78
CA VAL A 36 8.95 17.32 15.99
C VAL A 36 8.27 16.99 14.66
N GLY A 37 8.57 17.73 13.60
CA GLY A 37 8.04 17.45 12.25
C GLY A 37 8.53 16.11 11.69
N VAL A 38 9.81 15.77 11.87
CA VAL A 38 10.38 14.49 11.45
C VAL A 38 9.80 13.33 12.26
N LEU A 39 9.74 13.45 13.59
CA LEU A 39 9.14 12.44 14.45
C LEU A 39 7.65 12.22 14.15
N HIS A 40 6.89 13.29 13.89
CA HIS A 40 5.48 13.19 13.52
C HIS A 40 5.31 12.45 12.19
N THR A 41 6.14 12.78 11.19
CA THR A 41 6.09 12.16 9.87
C THR A 41 6.44 10.66 9.95
N GLU A 42 7.43 10.29 10.75
CA GLU A 42 7.83 8.88 10.93
C GLU A 42 6.73 8.08 11.63
N LEU A 43 6.17 8.59 12.74
CA LEU A 43 5.05 7.97 13.45
C LEU A 43 3.81 7.82 12.56
N GLU A 44 3.54 8.78 11.68
CA GLU A 44 2.43 8.67 10.72
C GLU A 44 2.66 7.61 9.66
N LYS A 45 3.92 7.44 9.20
CA LYS A 45 4.32 6.40 8.25
C LYS A 45 4.22 5.01 8.88
N GLU A 46 4.73 4.84 10.10
CA GLU A 46 4.61 3.58 10.86
C GLU A 46 3.15 3.20 11.07
N ARG A 47 2.34 4.11 11.62
CA ARG A 47 0.89 3.88 11.82
C ARG A 47 0.18 3.50 10.52
N PHE A 48 0.58 4.09 9.39
CA PHE A 48 0.02 3.74 8.10
C PHE A 48 0.40 2.33 7.67
N SER A 49 1.68 1.96 7.82
CA SER A 49 2.14 0.60 7.53
C SER A 49 1.38 -0.44 8.35
N ASP A 50 1.23 -0.20 9.66
CA ASP A 50 0.51 -1.10 10.56
C ASP A 50 -0.94 -1.30 10.13
N ARG A 51 -1.65 -0.20 9.80
CA ARG A 51 -3.04 -0.29 9.33
C ARG A 51 -3.18 -1.04 8.00
N LEU A 52 -2.19 -0.93 7.11
CA LEU A 52 -2.19 -1.67 5.85
C LEU A 52 -1.94 -3.17 6.09
N ASP A 53 -1.04 -3.51 7.01
CA ASP A 53 -0.79 -4.91 7.42
C ASP A 53 -2.01 -5.52 8.10
N ASP A 54 -2.67 -4.80 9.01
CA ASP A 54 -3.93 -5.22 9.62
C ASP A 54 -5.03 -5.47 8.57
N ALA A 55 -5.13 -4.59 7.58
CA ALA A 55 -6.08 -4.73 6.47
C ALA A 55 -5.79 -5.98 5.62
N ALA A 56 -4.52 -6.28 5.35
CA ALA A 56 -4.10 -7.48 4.64
C ALA A 56 -4.36 -8.76 5.45
N GLN A 57 -4.08 -8.75 6.75
CA GLN A 57 -4.37 -9.90 7.62
C GLN A 57 -5.87 -10.15 7.75
N ALA A 58 -6.66 -9.09 7.91
CA ALA A 58 -8.12 -9.19 7.91
C ALA A 58 -8.65 -9.80 6.61
N TYR A 59 -8.06 -9.43 5.47
CA TYR A 59 -8.41 -10.01 4.19
C TYR A 59 -8.10 -11.49 4.10
N LEU A 60 -6.87 -11.90 4.46
CA LEU A 60 -6.46 -13.30 4.43
C LEU A 60 -7.36 -14.16 5.33
N LYS A 61 -7.71 -13.64 6.50
CA LYS A 61 -8.66 -14.29 7.41
C LYS A 61 -10.04 -14.44 6.78
N ASP A 62 -10.51 -13.39 6.11
CA ASP A 62 -11.81 -13.39 5.45
C ASP A 62 -11.86 -14.37 4.28
N HIS A 63 -10.77 -14.54 3.54
CA HIS A 63 -10.69 -15.39 2.35
C HIS A 63 -10.23 -16.83 2.66
N ALA A 64 -9.94 -17.16 3.92
CA ALA A 64 -9.45 -18.48 4.32
C ALA A 64 -10.41 -19.64 3.97
N ASN A 65 -11.71 -19.37 3.89
CA ASN A 65 -12.75 -20.33 3.51
C ASN A 65 -13.45 -19.95 2.20
N SER A 66 -12.79 -19.14 1.37
CA SER A 66 -13.30 -18.79 0.05
C SER A 66 -13.43 -20.05 -0.83
N PRO A 67 -14.44 -20.12 -1.72
CA PRO A 67 -14.55 -21.19 -2.69
C PRO A 67 -13.49 -21.13 -3.80
N CYS A 68 -12.76 -20.02 -3.92
CA CYS A 68 -11.73 -19.85 -4.93
C CYS A 68 -10.55 -20.80 -4.70
N THR A 69 -10.00 -21.30 -5.79
CA THR A 69 -8.84 -22.22 -5.76
C THR A 69 -7.64 -21.54 -6.40
N ASN A 70 -6.45 -22.14 -6.27
CA ASN A 70 -5.24 -21.66 -6.95
C ASN A 70 -4.89 -20.18 -6.72
N ASP A 71 -5.25 -19.64 -5.55
CA ASP A 71 -4.88 -18.29 -5.12
C ASP A 71 -5.50 -17.14 -5.95
N GLU A 72 -6.56 -17.43 -6.71
CA GLU A 72 -7.28 -16.47 -7.56
C GLU A 72 -7.68 -15.22 -6.77
N ASP A 73 -8.16 -15.41 -5.56
CA ASP A 73 -8.68 -14.38 -4.66
C ASP A 73 -7.67 -13.97 -3.57
N LYS A 74 -6.36 -14.17 -3.79
CA LYS A 74 -5.33 -13.65 -2.88
C LYS A 74 -4.91 -12.24 -3.26
N VAL A 75 -4.65 -11.40 -2.25
CA VAL A 75 -4.03 -10.09 -2.45
C VAL A 75 -2.55 -10.31 -2.78
N MET A 76 -2.11 -9.69 -3.87
CA MET A 76 -0.70 -9.65 -4.24
C MET A 76 0.14 -8.97 -3.14
N PRO A 77 1.10 -9.68 -2.50
CA PRO A 77 2.02 -9.08 -1.54
C PRO A 77 2.77 -7.86 -2.10
N GLU A 78 3.06 -7.88 -3.40
CA GLU A 78 3.75 -6.80 -4.12
C GLU A 78 2.93 -5.51 -4.15
N LEU A 79 1.60 -5.61 -4.16
CA LEU A 79 0.71 -4.44 -4.09
C LEU A 79 0.82 -3.75 -2.74
N LEU A 80 0.92 -4.51 -1.66
CA LEU A 80 1.10 -3.97 -0.31
C LEU A 80 2.45 -3.27 -0.19
N VAL A 81 3.53 -3.89 -0.69
CA VAL A 81 4.86 -3.28 -0.74
C VAL A 81 4.83 -1.97 -1.53
N TYR A 82 4.22 -1.98 -2.72
CA TYR A 82 4.08 -0.78 -3.55
C TYR A 82 3.35 0.33 -2.79
N ILE A 83 2.21 0.06 -2.17
CA ILE A 83 1.46 1.07 -1.40
C ILE A 83 2.32 1.66 -0.27
N LYS A 84 3.08 0.83 0.45
CA LYS A 84 3.98 1.28 1.54
C LYS A 84 5.08 2.20 1.03
N GLU A 85 5.76 1.81 -0.04
CA GLU A 85 6.85 2.58 -0.65
C GLU A 85 6.38 3.95 -1.15
N GLN A 86 5.15 4.01 -1.65
CA GLN A 86 4.56 5.24 -2.16
C GLN A 86 4.02 6.17 -1.04
N GLY A 87 3.89 5.69 0.20
CA GLY A 87 3.53 6.49 1.38
C GLY A 87 2.03 6.82 1.50
N LYS A 88 1.58 7.14 2.72
CA LYS A 88 0.17 7.17 3.17
C LYS A 88 -0.90 7.50 2.12
N ARG A 89 -1.04 8.78 1.77
CA ARG A 89 -2.16 9.26 0.94
C ARG A 89 -1.97 8.90 -0.53
N HIS A 90 -0.74 9.02 -1.02
CA HIS A 90 -0.48 8.82 -2.42
C HIS A 90 -0.30 7.35 -2.81
N GLY A 91 0.00 6.47 -1.85
CA GLY A 91 0.28 5.07 -2.15
C GLY A 91 -0.93 4.32 -2.66
N VAL A 92 -2.08 4.52 -2.02
CA VAL A 92 -3.34 3.93 -2.50
C VAL A 92 -3.80 4.56 -3.79
N ASP A 93 -3.78 5.90 -3.91
CA ASP A 93 -4.16 6.58 -5.17
C ASP A 93 -3.27 6.14 -6.34
N ARG A 94 -1.95 6.01 -6.12
CA ARG A 94 -1.00 5.53 -7.13
C ARG A 94 -1.19 4.05 -7.43
N ALA A 95 -1.53 3.23 -6.44
CA ALA A 95 -1.84 1.82 -6.64
C ALA A 95 -3.08 1.66 -7.51
N ILE A 96 -4.18 2.34 -7.18
CA ILE A 96 -5.41 2.34 -7.99
C ILE A 96 -5.11 2.85 -9.41
N LYS A 97 -4.35 3.95 -9.55
CA LYS A 97 -3.96 4.46 -10.87
C LYS A 97 -3.17 3.45 -11.69
N ARG A 98 -2.23 2.73 -11.06
CA ARG A 98 -1.43 1.70 -11.73
C ARG A 98 -2.28 0.49 -12.13
N LEU A 99 -3.17 0.05 -11.24
CA LEU A 99 -4.09 -1.06 -11.53
C LEU A 99 -5.06 -0.71 -12.67
N ASN A 100 -5.60 0.52 -12.70
CA ASN A 100 -6.40 0.99 -13.82
C ASN A 100 -5.62 0.99 -15.13
N ALA A 101 -4.36 1.42 -15.12
CA ALA A 101 -3.52 1.37 -16.32
C ALA A 101 -3.28 -0.07 -16.82
N ILE A 102 -3.18 -1.05 -15.92
CA ILE A 102 -3.09 -2.47 -16.29
C ILE A 102 -4.41 -2.94 -16.90
N TYR A 103 -5.55 -2.60 -16.28
CA TYR A 103 -6.87 -2.95 -16.79
C TYR A 103 -7.16 -2.37 -18.19
N GLU A 104 -6.76 -1.11 -18.43
CA GLU A 104 -7.00 -0.40 -19.70
C GLU A 104 -6.07 -0.85 -20.84
N ASP A 105 -4.94 -1.50 -20.52
CA ASP A 105 -3.96 -1.95 -21.51
C ASP A 105 -4.31 -3.35 -22.05
N GLU A 106 -4.86 -3.38 -23.26
CA GLU A 106 -5.27 -4.60 -23.97
C GLU A 106 -4.10 -5.52 -24.37
N THR A 107 -2.84 -5.12 -24.14
CA THR A 107 -1.69 -6.00 -24.33
C THR A 107 -1.51 -7.02 -23.20
N TYR A 108 -2.13 -6.77 -22.04
CA TYR A 108 -2.23 -7.75 -20.96
C TYR A 108 -3.35 -8.76 -21.22
N SER A 109 -3.16 -9.97 -20.72
CA SER A 109 -4.16 -11.04 -20.78
C SER A 109 -5.38 -10.73 -19.90
N GLU A 110 -6.49 -11.41 -20.18
CA GLU A 110 -7.77 -11.21 -19.49
C GLU A 110 -7.66 -11.46 -17.97
N ASP A 111 -6.96 -12.52 -17.55
CA ASP A 111 -6.69 -12.85 -16.15
C ASP A 111 -5.95 -11.72 -15.42
N VAL A 112 -4.94 -11.12 -16.06
CA VAL A 112 -4.17 -10.00 -15.48
C VAL A 112 -5.05 -8.74 -15.35
N ARG A 113 -5.88 -8.45 -16.35
CA ARG A 113 -6.78 -7.30 -16.35
C ARG A 113 -7.91 -7.47 -15.33
N ALA A 114 -8.48 -8.68 -15.23
CA ALA A 114 -9.47 -9.04 -14.20
C ALA A 114 -8.87 -8.96 -12.80
N SER A 115 -7.64 -9.45 -12.62
CA SER A 115 -6.90 -9.35 -11.35
C SER A 115 -6.68 -7.90 -10.94
N ALA A 116 -6.37 -7.01 -11.89
CA ALA A 116 -6.24 -5.59 -11.59
C ALA A 116 -7.55 -4.98 -11.04
N LEU A 117 -8.69 -5.28 -11.68
CA LEU A 117 -10.01 -4.86 -11.19
C LEU A 117 -10.33 -5.45 -9.81
N TYR A 118 -9.98 -6.72 -9.60
CA TYR A 118 -10.22 -7.40 -8.32
C TYR A 118 -9.47 -6.71 -7.18
N HIS A 119 -8.20 -6.37 -7.39
CA HIS A 119 -7.41 -5.67 -6.39
C HIS A 119 -7.93 -4.25 -6.11
N ILE A 120 -8.46 -3.55 -7.11
CA ILE A 120 -9.14 -2.26 -6.90
C ILE A 120 -10.40 -2.46 -6.05
N ALA A 121 -11.20 -3.49 -6.31
CA ALA A 121 -12.36 -3.82 -5.50
C ALA A 121 -11.98 -4.08 -4.03
N VAL A 122 -10.95 -4.90 -3.83
CA VAL A 122 -10.41 -5.22 -2.50
C VAL A 122 -9.99 -3.97 -1.74
N ILE A 123 -9.29 -3.03 -2.38
CA ILE A 123 -8.91 -1.75 -1.77
C ILE A 123 -10.14 -1.01 -1.26
N HIS A 124 -11.20 -0.92 -2.07
CA HIS A 124 -12.44 -0.23 -1.70
C HIS A 124 -13.28 -0.94 -0.63
N PHE A 125 -13.05 -2.23 -0.38
CA PHE A 125 -13.69 -2.92 0.74
C PHE A 125 -12.99 -2.72 2.08
N ARG A 126 -11.74 -2.22 2.10
CA ARG A 126 -11.00 -2.03 3.35
C ARG A 126 -11.47 -0.78 4.08
N LYS A 127 -11.57 -0.88 5.42
CA LYS A 127 -12.08 0.16 6.31
C LYS A 127 -11.41 1.54 6.10
N GLU A 128 -10.10 1.57 5.89
CA GLU A 128 -9.33 2.81 5.67
C GLU A 128 -9.74 3.54 4.37
N TYR A 129 -10.24 2.83 3.35
CA TYR A 129 -10.59 3.34 2.02
C TYR A 129 -12.01 2.98 1.61
N SER A 130 -12.87 2.76 2.60
CA SER A 130 -14.12 2.03 2.40
C SER A 130 -15.07 2.81 1.51
N ASN A 131 -15.32 2.25 0.33
CA ASN A 131 -16.41 2.60 -0.54
C ASN A 131 -16.98 1.30 -1.12
N PRO A 132 -17.81 0.57 -0.35
CA PRO A 132 -18.26 -0.77 -0.74
C PRO A 132 -19.09 -0.74 -2.02
N ARG A 133 -19.77 0.37 -2.34
CA ARG A 133 -20.45 0.54 -3.63
C ARG A 133 -19.47 0.53 -4.79
N LEU A 134 -18.34 1.21 -4.65
CA LEU A 134 -17.29 1.23 -5.67
C LEU A 134 -16.56 -0.11 -5.75
N GLY A 135 -16.35 -0.79 -4.62
CA GLY A 135 -15.85 -2.17 -4.61
C GLY A 135 -16.76 -3.12 -5.39
N VAL A 136 -18.07 -3.06 -5.16
CA VAL A 136 -19.08 -3.84 -5.90
C VAL A 136 -19.09 -3.48 -7.38
N HIS A 137 -18.98 -2.19 -7.71
CA HIS A 137 -18.90 -1.76 -9.11
C HIS A 137 -17.77 -2.46 -9.87
N TYR A 138 -16.58 -2.58 -9.27
CA TYR A 138 -15.46 -3.30 -9.89
C TYR A 138 -15.68 -4.81 -9.95
N LEU A 139 -16.34 -5.42 -8.96
CA LEU A 139 -16.73 -6.83 -9.04
C LEU A 139 -17.75 -7.08 -10.18
N VAL A 140 -18.75 -6.22 -10.33
CA VAL A 140 -19.71 -6.28 -11.45
C VAL A 140 -18.97 -6.18 -12.78
N LYS A 141 -17.98 -5.28 -12.86
CA LYS A 141 -17.16 -5.11 -14.06
C LYS A 141 -16.37 -6.37 -14.43
N ILE A 142 -15.81 -7.07 -13.44
CA ILE A 142 -15.15 -8.37 -13.67
C ILE A 142 -16.14 -9.38 -14.22
N HIS A 143 -17.31 -9.51 -13.60
CA HIS A 143 -18.34 -10.44 -14.05
C HIS A 143 -18.78 -10.17 -15.50
N ASP A 144 -18.98 -8.90 -15.85
CA ASP A 144 -19.52 -8.50 -17.16
C ASP A 144 -18.47 -8.52 -18.28
N GLU A 145 -17.22 -8.14 -18.00
CA GLU A 145 -16.14 -8.05 -19.00
C GLU A 145 -15.27 -9.30 -19.06
N PHE A 146 -15.17 -10.08 -17.99
CA PHE A 146 -14.30 -11.26 -17.86
C PHE A 146 -15.04 -12.45 -17.23
N PRO A 147 -16.10 -12.97 -17.87
CA PRO A 147 -16.99 -13.98 -17.28
C PRO A 147 -16.31 -15.32 -16.96
N GLY A 148 -15.10 -15.58 -17.47
CA GLY A 148 -14.27 -16.75 -17.12
C GLY A 148 -13.43 -16.58 -15.87
N GLU A 149 -13.26 -15.35 -15.38
CA GLU A 149 -12.35 -15.01 -14.29
C GLU A 149 -13.11 -14.80 -12.98
N TYR A 150 -12.52 -15.20 -11.85
CA TYR A 150 -13.08 -14.98 -10.50
C TYR A 150 -14.50 -15.54 -10.26
N GLN A 151 -14.93 -16.55 -11.03
CA GLN A 151 -16.28 -17.13 -10.96
C GLN A 151 -16.68 -17.55 -9.55
N CYS A 152 -15.75 -18.16 -8.82
CA CYS A 152 -15.88 -18.59 -7.43
C CYS A 152 -16.39 -17.48 -6.48
N ILE A 153 -16.04 -16.21 -6.71
CA ILE A 153 -16.46 -15.08 -5.86
C ILE A 153 -17.96 -14.78 -6.03
N PHE A 154 -18.52 -15.13 -7.18
CA PHE A 154 -19.92 -14.89 -7.52
C PHE A 154 -20.84 -16.06 -7.15
N GLU A 155 -20.29 -17.24 -6.87
CA GLU A 155 -21.08 -18.41 -6.45
C GLU A 155 -21.84 -18.16 -5.15
N ASP A 156 -23.09 -18.64 -5.05
CA ASP A 156 -23.90 -18.51 -3.83
C ASP A 156 -23.44 -19.45 -2.71
N THR A 157 -22.31 -19.09 -2.10
CA THR A 157 -21.71 -19.85 -1.01
C THR A 157 -22.03 -19.24 0.36
N PRO A 158 -21.98 -20.04 1.45
CA PRO A 158 -22.06 -19.49 2.81
C PRO A 158 -21.03 -18.39 3.07
N TRP A 159 -19.82 -18.55 2.53
CA TRP A 159 -18.75 -17.57 2.58
C TRP A 159 -19.16 -16.23 1.93
N ARG A 160 -19.69 -16.27 0.70
CA ARG A 160 -20.14 -15.06 -0.01
C ARG A 160 -21.21 -14.31 0.79
N ARG A 161 -22.20 -15.02 1.32
CA ARG A 161 -23.26 -14.43 2.15
C ARG A 161 -22.72 -13.78 3.42
N GLU A 162 -21.68 -14.35 4.02
CA GLU A 162 -20.98 -13.74 5.16
C GLU A 162 -20.25 -12.46 4.74
N MET A 163 -19.56 -12.47 3.60
CA MET A 163 -18.85 -11.30 3.07
C MET A 163 -19.79 -10.15 2.74
N ILE A 164 -20.95 -10.42 2.12
CA ILE A 164 -21.98 -9.40 1.85
C ILE A 164 -22.38 -8.69 3.15
N LYS A 165 -22.65 -9.46 4.22
CA LYS A 165 -23.01 -8.91 5.53
C LYS A 165 -21.86 -8.10 6.14
N LYS A 166 -20.65 -8.66 6.13
CA LYS A 166 -19.46 -8.04 6.75
C LYS A 166 -19.08 -6.73 6.08
N LEU A 167 -19.15 -6.70 4.75
CA LEU A 167 -18.80 -5.54 3.93
C LEU A 167 -19.96 -4.54 3.79
N HIS A 168 -21.12 -4.83 4.39
CA HIS A 168 -22.34 -4.03 4.29
C HIS A 168 -22.71 -3.74 2.82
N ILE A 169 -22.54 -4.75 1.96
CA ILE A 169 -22.89 -4.65 0.54
C ILE A 169 -24.43 -4.71 0.44
N PRO A 170 -25.08 -3.68 -0.14
CA PRO A 170 -26.51 -3.74 -0.38
C PRO A 170 -26.84 -4.89 -1.35
N GLU A 171 -27.77 -5.78 -0.99
CA GLU A 171 -28.10 -6.96 -1.81
C GLU A 171 -28.59 -6.59 -3.23
N ASP A 172 -29.18 -5.40 -3.38
CA ASP A 172 -29.65 -4.83 -4.65
C ASP A 172 -28.53 -4.34 -5.58
N THR A 173 -27.28 -4.29 -5.11
CA THR A 173 -26.13 -3.80 -5.89
C THR A 173 -25.35 -4.90 -6.61
N LEU A 174 -25.63 -6.17 -6.34
CA LEU A 174 -24.98 -7.30 -6.99
C LEU A 174 -25.77 -7.70 -8.26
N PRO A 175 -25.09 -8.11 -9.35
CA PRO A 175 -25.77 -8.41 -10.60
C PRO A 175 -26.71 -9.61 -10.42
N ALA A 176 -27.95 -9.50 -10.89
CA ALA A 176 -28.97 -10.55 -10.78
C ALA A 176 -28.54 -11.90 -11.39
N ALA A 177 -27.63 -11.87 -12.38
CA ALA A 177 -27.04 -13.04 -13.01
C ALA A 177 -26.05 -13.79 -12.09
N ALA A 178 -25.45 -13.12 -11.10
CA ALA A 178 -24.63 -13.74 -10.06
C ALA A 178 -25.47 -14.48 -8.99
N PHE A 179 -26.76 -14.72 -9.24
CA PHE A 179 -27.69 -15.39 -8.33
C PHE A 179 -28.46 -16.54 -9.00
N GLN A 180 -28.11 -16.91 -10.24
CA GLN A 180 -28.77 -17.98 -10.98
C GLN A 180 -27.76 -19.09 -11.28
N ASN A 181 -27.45 -19.91 -10.26
CA ASN A 181 -27.08 -21.32 -10.40
C ASN A 181 -27.27 -22.02 -9.06
#